data_AF-A0ABC9Q0A4-F1
#
_entry.id   AF-A0ABC9Q0A4-F1
#
_cell.length_a   1.000
_cell.length_b   1.000
_cell.length_c   1.000
_cell.angle_alpha   90.00
_cell.angle_beta   90.00
_cell.angle_gamma   90.00
#
_symmetry.space_group_name_H-M   'P 1'
#
loop_
_entity.id
_entity.type
_entity.pdbx_description
1 polymer ?
#
loop_
_entity_poly.entity_id
_entity_poly.type
_entity_poly.pdbx_seq_one_letter_code
_entity_poly.pdbx_strand_id
1 'polypeptide(L)'
;MEHPRKSKCNCPHADGRRVICKHMIALLFTASLEAANKHIMMLNEVEEDYQLRRNMWIDSLKEMINDMSEEELRDAYLNMLIEHGEMAELFGLDEEEEMFEDEFY
;
A
#
# COMPACT_ATOMS: atom_id res chain seq x y z
N MET A 1 19.19 -28.85 6.15
CA MET A 1 19.08 -27.66 7.02
C MET A 1 17.69 -27.67 7.64
N GLU A 2 17.58 -27.58 8.96
CA GLU A 2 16.26 -27.53 9.62
C GLU A 2 15.58 -26.17 9.38
N HIS A 3 14.23 -26.15 9.40
CA HIS A 3 13.41 -24.94 9.18
C HIS A 3 13.92 -23.74 10.02
N PRO A 4 14.01 -22.49 9.49
CA PRO A 4 14.64 -21.36 10.18
C PRO A 4 14.19 -21.16 11.63
N ARG A 5 12.92 -21.41 11.95
CA ARG A 5 12.38 -21.37 13.34
C ARG A 5 13.08 -22.27 14.36
N LYS A 6 13.84 -23.27 13.93
CA LYS A 6 14.62 -24.16 14.79
C LYS A 6 16.05 -23.65 15.02
N SER A 7 16.52 -22.74 14.19
CA SER A 7 17.85 -22.12 14.32
C SER A 7 17.82 -20.99 15.36
N LYS A 8 18.98 -20.68 15.96
CA LYS A 8 19.17 -19.52 16.85
C LYS A 8 20.09 -18.51 16.19
N CYS A 9 19.80 -17.23 16.37
CA CYS A 9 20.66 -16.12 15.96
C CYS A 9 20.88 -15.21 17.17
N ASN A 10 22.12 -14.76 17.37
CA ASN A 10 22.54 -13.86 18.43
C ASN A 10 22.65 -12.39 17.95
N CYS A 11 21.98 -12.04 16.85
CA CYS A 11 21.94 -10.63 16.42
C CYS A 11 21.09 -9.81 17.41
N PRO A 12 21.31 -8.48 17.51
CA PRO A 12 20.56 -7.64 18.47
C PRO A 12 19.03 -7.75 18.38
N HIS A 13 18.52 -8.09 17.20
CA HIS A 13 17.08 -8.30 16.98
C HIS A 13 16.56 -9.64 17.52
N ALA A 14 17.39 -10.70 17.52
CA ALA A 14 16.99 -12.07 17.84
C ALA A 14 17.59 -12.62 19.15
N ASP A 15 18.59 -11.95 19.72
CA ASP A 15 19.26 -12.42 20.92
C ASP A 15 18.30 -12.52 22.12
N GLY A 16 18.32 -13.65 22.81
CA GLY A 16 17.37 -13.97 23.88
C GLY A 16 15.89 -14.11 23.46
N ARG A 17 15.55 -14.01 22.16
CA ARG A 17 14.17 -14.03 21.65
C ARG A 17 13.96 -15.17 20.64
N ARG A 18 12.76 -15.75 20.62
CA ARG A 18 12.38 -16.78 19.62
C ARG A 18 11.71 -16.14 18.40
N VAL A 19 12.49 -15.39 17.61
CA VAL A 19 12.04 -14.70 16.40
C VAL A 19 12.87 -15.13 15.18
N ILE A 20 12.30 -15.05 13.98
CA ILE A 20 13.03 -15.24 12.73
C ILE A 20 13.61 -13.89 12.33
N CYS A 21 14.93 -13.79 12.21
CA CYS A 21 15.58 -12.58 11.72
C CYS A 21 16.05 -12.74 10.26
N LYS A 22 16.32 -11.62 9.60
CA LYS A 22 16.81 -11.58 8.22
C LYS A 22 18.08 -12.41 7.98
N HIS A 23 18.97 -12.53 8.97
CA HIS A 23 20.19 -13.33 8.84
C HIS A 23 19.90 -14.82 8.70
N MET A 24 18.88 -15.32 9.40
CA MET A 24 18.49 -16.72 9.33
C MET A 24 17.90 -17.06 7.96
N ILE A 25 17.12 -16.14 7.40
CA ILE A 25 16.59 -16.25 6.04
C ILE A 25 17.71 -16.16 5.00
N ALA A 26 18.62 -15.19 5.15
CA ALA A 26 19.78 -15.08 4.28
C ALA A 26 20.62 -16.36 4.28
N LEU A 27 20.90 -16.92 5.46
CA LEU A 27 21.62 -18.19 5.58
C LEU A 27 20.86 -19.35 4.93
N LEU A 28 19.53 -19.42 5.08
CA LEU A 28 18.69 -20.43 4.41
C LEU A 28 18.85 -20.35 2.89
N PHE A 29 18.76 -19.16 2.31
CA PHE A 29 18.88 -18.96 0.87
C PHE A 29 20.31 -19.22 0.38
N THR A 30 21.34 -18.88 1.16
CA THR A 30 22.73 -19.23 0.83
C THR A 30 22.95 -20.75 0.87
N ALA A 31 22.36 -21.45 1.83
CA ALA A 31 22.53 -22.90 1.98
C ALA A 31 21.64 -23.73 1.05
N SER A 32 20.57 -23.16 0.50
CA SER A 32 19.62 -23.84 -0.38
C SER A 32 19.07 -22.89 -1.45
N LEU A 33 19.58 -23.05 -2.67
CA LEU A 33 19.08 -22.33 -3.84
C LEU A 33 17.62 -22.70 -4.15
N GLU A 34 17.22 -23.95 -3.88
CA GLU A 34 15.83 -24.39 -4.02
C GLU A 34 14.88 -23.59 -3.12
N ALA A 35 15.26 -23.35 -1.85
CA ALA A 35 14.47 -22.53 -0.93
C ALA A 35 14.34 -21.08 -1.42
N ALA A 36 15.41 -20.52 -2.00
CA ALA A 36 15.39 -19.18 -2.58
C ALA A 36 14.48 -19.11 -3.80
N ASN A 37 14.61 -20.05 -4.73
CA ASN A 37 13.79 -20.12 -5.94
C ASN A 37 12.30 -20.30 -5.61
N LYS A 38 11.98 -21.18 -4.66
CA LYS A 38 10.60 -21.37 -4.21
C LYS A 38 10.02 -20.08 -3.63
N HIS A 39 10.80 -19.32 -2.87
CA HIS A 39 10.35 -18.04 -2.33
C HIS A 39 10.11 -17.01 -3.44
N ILE A 40 11.00 -16.91 -4.43
CA ILE A 40 10.84 -16.03 -5.59
C ILE A 40 9.57 -16.39 -6.38
N MET A 41 9.32 -17.67 -6.62
CA MET A 41 8.11 -18.11 -7.31
C MET A 41 6.83 -17.70 -6.57
N MET A 42 6.80 -17.84 -5.24
CA MET A 42 5.66 -17.38 -4.44
C MET A 42 5.46 -15.86 -4.53
N LEU A 43 6.55 -15.08 -4.51
CA LEU A 43 6.46 -13.62 -4.64
C LEU A 43 5.93 -13.22 -6.03
N ASN A 44 6.40 -13.88 -7.08
CA ASN A 44 5.94 -13.62 -8.45
C ASN A 44 4.46 -13.97 -8.63
N GLU A 45 4.01 -15.12 -8.12
CA GLU A 45 2.60 -15.53 -8.19
C GLU A 45 1.68 -14.50 -7.51
N VAL A 46 2.09 -14.01 -6.34
CA VAL A 46 1.35 -12.97 -5.61
C VAL A 46 1.33 -11.65 -6.41
N GLU A 47 2.47 -11.23 -6.97
CA GLU A 47 2.57 -10.02 -7.78
C GLU A 47 1.70 -10.13 -9.05
N GLU A 48 1.76 -11.26 -9.76
CA GLU A 48 0.94 -11.52 -10.95
C GLU A 48 -0.55 -11.46 -10.64
N ASP A 49 -1.00 -12.05 -9.53
CA ASP A 49 -2.39 -11.98 -9.06
C ASP A 49 -2.82 -10.55 -8.69
N TYR A 50 -1.94 -9.76 -8.06
CA TYR A 50 -2.19 -8.34 -7.81
C TYR A 50 -2.32 -7.54 -9.11
N GLN A 51 -1.42 -7.75 -10.08
CA GLN A 51 -1.46 -7.06 -11.35
C GLN A 51 -2.70 -7.44 -12.16
N LEU A 52 -3.08 -8.71 -12.16
CA LEU A 52 -4.30 -9.18 -12.81
C LEU A 52 -5.54 -8.50 -12.22
N ARG A 53 -5.71 -8.53 -10.89
CA ARG A 53 -6.84 -7.86 -10.21
C ARG A 53 -6.85 -6.36 -10.47
N ARG A 54 -5.70 -5.71 -10.42
CA ARG A 54 -5.57 -4.27 -10.70
C ARG A 54 -6.01 -3.96 -12.12
N ASN A 55 -5.54 -4.72 -13.11
CA ASN A 55 -5.88 -4.49 -14.51
C ASN A 55 -7.36 -4.73 -14.76
N MET A 56 -7.94 -5.81 -14.21
CA MET A 56 -9.38 -6.06 -14.29
C MET A 56 -10.19 -4.91 -13.71
N TRP A 57 -9.81 -4.41 -12.53
CA TRP A 57 -10.49 -3.27 -11.91
C TRP A 57 -10.38 -1.99 -12.76
N ILE A 58 -9.19 -1.70 -13.29
CA ILE A 58 -8.98 -0.55 -14.18
C ILE A 58 -9.84 -0.67 -15.44
N ASP A 59 -9.91 -1.85 -16.05
CA ASP A 59 -10.68 -2.04 -17.27
C ASP A 59 -12.19 -1.93 -17.00
N SER A 60 -12.69 -2.47 -15.88
CA SER A 60 -14.07 -2.23 -15.45
C SER A 60 -14.38 -0.75 -15.19
N LEU A 61 -13.43 0.00 -14.61
CA LEU A 61 -13.58 1.44 -14.43
C LEU A 61 -13.64 2.17 -15.77
N LYS A 62 -12.78 1.80 -16.73
CA LYS A 62 -12.81 2.40 -18.07
C LYS A 62 -14.13 2.13 -18.79
N GLU A 63 -14.65 0.91 -18.71
CA GLU A 63 -15.96 0.57 -19.29
C GLU A 63 -17.05 1.46 -18.68
N MET A 64 -17.11 1.55 -17.35
CA MET A 64 -18.07 2.42 -16.66
C MET A 64 -17.93 3.89 -17.06
N ILE A 65 -16.70 4.42 -17.09
CA ILE A 65 -16.42 5.82 -17.46
C ILE A 65 -16.84 6.11 -18.91
N ASN A 66 -16.60 5.17 -19.82
CA ASN A 66 -16.98 5.34 -21.23
C ASN A 66 -18.49 5.35 -21.45
N ASP A 67 -19.26 4.71 -20.57
CA ASP A 67 -20.72 4.70 -20.62
C ASP A 67 -21.35 5.97 -20.00
N MET A 68 -20.58 6.81 -19.30
CA MET A 68 -21.04 8.06 -18.71
C MET A 68 -21.13 9.20 -19.73
N SER A 69 -22.09 10.09 -19.53
CA SER A 69 -22.21 11.34 -20.26
C SER A 69 -21.15 12.36 -19.84
N GLU A 70 -20.93 13.38 -20.67
CA GLU A 70 -19.98 14.45 -20.38
C GLU A 70 -20.36 15.22 -19.09
N GLU A 71 -21.65 15.39 -18.81
CA GLU A 71 -22.15 16.04 -17.59
C GLU A 71 -21.79 15.21 -16.35
N GLU A 72 -22.08 13.91 -16.37
CA GLU A 72 -21.76 13.01 -15.25
C GLU A 72 -20.25 12.94 -14.97
N LEU A 73 -19.42 12.98 -16.03
CA LEU A 73 -17.96 13.00 -15.88
C LEU A 73 -17.48 14.31 -15.24
N ARG A 74 -18.04 15.45 -15.63
CA ARG A 74 -17.70 16.77 -15.06
C ARG A 74 -18.08 16.84 -13.59
N ASP A 75 -19.27 16.35 -13.22
CA ASP A 75 -19.74 16.33 -11.84
C ASP A 75 -18.89 15.37 -10.97
N ALA A 76 -18.58 14.18 -11.48
CA ALA A 76 -17.73 13.23 -10.77
C ALA A 76 -16.32 13.80 -10.52
N TYR A 77 -15.74 14.47 -11.51
CA TYR A 77 -14.44 15.12 -11.37
C TYR A 77 -14.49 16.29 -10.38
N LEU A 78 -15.52 17.14 -10.45
CA LEU A 78 -15.70 18.24 -9.50
C LEU A 78 -15.82 17.72 -8.06
N ASN A 79 -16.62 16.69 -7.83
CA ASN A 79 -16.77 16.08 -6.51
C ASN A 79 -15.44 15.50 -6.00
N MET A 80 -14.68 14.84 -6.87
CA MET A 80 -13.35 14.30 -6.53
C MET A 80 -12.38 15.40 -6.08
N LEU A 81 -12.36 16.54 -6.78
CA LEU A 81 -11.53 17.70 -6.39
C LEU A 81 -11.97 18.34 -5.06
N ILE A 82 -13.28 18.37 -4.79
CA ILE A 82 -13.82 18.87 -3.51
C ILE A 82 -13.44 17.92 -2.37
N GLU A 83 -13.65 16.61 -2.52
CA GLU A 83 -13.38 15.60 -1.49
C GLU A 83 -11.90 15.51 -1.12
N HIS A 84 -11.00 15.66 -2.10
CA HIS A 84 -9.56 15.64 -1.85
C HIS A 84 -8.97 16.98 -1.38
N GLY A 85 -9.80 18.01 -1.20
CA GLY A 85 -9.36 19.31 -0.68
C GLY A 85 -8.50 20.13 -1.65
N GLU A 86 -8.27 19.64 -2.88
CA GLU A 86 -7.48 20.36 -3.89
C GLU A 86 -8.11 21.71 -4.26
N MET A 87 -9.43 21.83 -4.10
CA MET A 87 -10.15 23.09 -4.29
C MET A 87 -9.97 24.05 -3.09
N ALA A 88 -9.88 23.55 -1.86
CA ALA A 88 -9.70 24.42 -0.70
C ALA A 88 -8.33 25.11 -0.73
N GLU A 89 -7.29 24.35 -1.09
CA GLU A 89 -5.92 24.87 -1.29
C GLU A 89 -5.82 25.82 -2.49
N LEU A 90 -6.47 25.48 -3.63
CA LEU A 90 -6.41 26.29 -4.85
C LEU A 90 -7.17 27.63 -4.73
N PHE A 91 -8.29 27.64 -4.00
CA PHE A 91 -9.15 28.83 -3.83
C PHE A 91 -8.89 29.59 -2.52
N GLY A 92 -7.90 29.18 -1.72
CA GLY A 92 -7.54 29.84 -0.46
C GLY A 92 -8.69 29.83 0.56
N LEU A 93 -9.55 28.81 0.51
CA LEU A 93 -10.72 28.70 1.38
C LEU A 93 -10.38 28.14 2.77
N ASP A 94 -9.12 27.77 3.00
CA ASP A 94 -8.61 27.30 4.30
C ASP A 94 -8.18 28.45 5.25
N GLU A 95 -8.17 29.72 4.82
CA GLU A 95 -7.68 30.86 5.64
C GLU A 95 -8.75 31.67 6.40
N GLU A 96 -10.04 31.32 6.40
CA GLU A 96 -11.01 32.04 7.24
C GLU A 96 -11.96 31.12 8.02
N GLU A 97 -11.49 30.65 9.18
CA GLU A 97 -12.32 30.61 10.40
C GLU A 97 -11.47 30.50 11.68
N GLU A 98 -10.52 31.43 11.87
CA GLU A 98 -10.11 31.83 13.24
C GLU A 98 -10.93 33.06 13.65
N MET A 99 -12.26 32.89 13.67
CA MET A 99 -13.21 33.83 14.25
C MET A 99 -13.77 33.26 15.55
N PHE A 100 -12.90 33.14 16.55
CA PHE A 100 -13.31 33.22 17.94
C PHE A 100 -12.44 34.29 18.63
N GLU A 101 -12.73 35.54 18.29
CA GLU A 101 -12.48 36.64 19.22
C GLU A 101 -13.26 36.35 20.50
N ASP A 102 -12.51 36.31 21.61
CA ASP A 102 -12.90 36.62 22.97
C ASP A 102 -14.41 36.69 23.27
N GLU A 103 -14.96 35.65 23.90
CA GLU A 103 -16.04 35.84 24.88
C GLU A 103 -16.23 34.60 25.80
N PHE A 104 -15.99 34.81 27.11
CA PHE A 104 -16.46 34.05 28.28
C PHE A 104 -15.86 32.67 28.64
N TYR A 105 -14.79 32.61 29.45
CA TYR A 105 -14.79 32.61 30.94
C TYR A 105 -13.37 32.38 31.50
#